data_AF-A0A2G6GB25-F1
#
_entry.id   AF-A0A2G6GB25-F1
#
_cell.length_a   1.000
_cell.length_b   1.000
_cell.length_c   1.000
_cell.angle_alpha   90.00
_cell.angle_beta   90.00
_cell.angle_gamma   90.00
#
_symmetry.space_group_name_H-M   'P 1'
#
loop_
_entity.id
_entity.type
_entity.pdbx_description
1 polymer ?
#
loop_
_entity_poly.entity_id
_entity_poly.type
_entity_poly.pdbx_seq_one_letter_code
_entity_poly.pdbx_strand_id
1 'polypeptide(L)'
;MKALLKNNRGMTLVELMVSMTIFAIIISAVLLTIQYMSIARINTAHRMSLTQELYFFQEQLFTAIKDGGTIDFEEYWNRKVFSEETGSGHYTKKSGFGNYGRGGDGGTSFGALPYLCRSGSGTPIMSTGGCLTVGLNDSGQNQSGTYQRFGQYALQFIDHNYNRDNDMGDEDGTGGIQHDEDDRNLWDGPLVYTGGVAELYLINPDTKVRTAFRWVVRQDPDAPKNIGDCQVIDGTNNNKGLILSGSCLGNVQMLRMHGKDFGWNHDGSGTGAYDGVTDTWVCDPKWQCPETVTAGNSNKWTIATGDDVQWVNLFPSTINVKNLRFELYPQKDPYLAVAAPDAAQGSDEISPFIHPYLRITVDLGFSHAERRALKTINPSLSSTTTISLDDFR
;
A
#
# COMPACT_ATOMS: atom_id res chain seq x y z
N MET A 1 90.85 17.20 -34.86
CA MET A 1 89.76 16.48 -35.56
C MET A 1 89.64 15.10 -34.93
N LYS A 2 88.86 14.97 -33.84
CA LYS A 2 88.57 13.67 -33.18
C LYS A 2 87.42 13.01 -33.94
N ALA A 3 87.73 12.06 -34.80
CA ALA A 3 86.72 11.19 -35.37
C ALA A 3 86.36 10.11 -34.34
N LEU A 4 85.15 10.21 -33.81
CA LEU A 4 84.48 9.18 -33.02
C LEU A 4 84.49 7.85 -33.78
N LEU A 5 85.30 6.90 -33.33
CA LEU A 5 85.19 5.50 -33.72
C LEU A 5 83.88 4.96 -33.15
N LYS A 6 82.87 4.87 -34.02
CA LYS A 6 81.57 4.25 -33.75
C LYS A 6 81.78 2.76 -33.51
N ASN A 7 81.70 2.36 -32.25
CA ASN A 7 81.84 0.97 -31.82
C ASN A 7 80.54 0.20 -32.16
N ASN A 8 80.40 -0.24 -33.42
CA ASN A 8 79.32 -1.15 -33.82
C ASN A 8 79.68 -2.58 -33.36
N ARG A 9 79.55 -2.88 -32.06
CA ARG A 9 79.52 -4.26 -31.57
C ARG A 9 78.12 -4.80 -31.81
N GLY A 10 78.00 -5.84 -32.65
CA GLY A 10 76.74 -6.56 -32.80
C GLY A 10 76.32 -7.17 -31.46
N MET A 11 75.03 -7.09 -31.12
CA MET A 11 74.49 -7.68 -29.90
C MET A 11 74.75 -9.19 -29.86
N THR A 12 75.10 -9.70 -28.69
CA THR A 12 75.26 -11.14 -28.51
C THR A 12 73.91 -11.83 -28.50
N LEU A 13 73.86 -13.09 -28.98
CA LEU A 13 72.61 -13.87 -29.02
C LEU A 13 71.98 -14.02 -27.62
N VAL A 14 72.80 -14.04 -26.58
CA VAL A 14 72.37 -14.09 -25.17
C VAL A 14 71.71 -12.78 -24.72
N GLU A 15 72.28 -11.61 -25.06
CA GLU A 15 71.62 -10.30 -24.78
C GLU A 15 70.25 -10.21 -25.44
N LEU A 16 70.13 -10.72 -26.67
CA LEU A 16 68.87 -10.70 -27.41
C LEU A 16 67.83 -11.64 -26.78
N MET A 17 68.24 -12.83 -26.32
CA MET A 17 67.35 -13.75 -25.58
C MET A 17 66.90 -13.17 -24.25
N VAL A 18 67.80 -12.57 -23.46
CA VAL A 18 67.46 -11.96 -22.16
C VAL A 18 66.55 -10.75 -22.34
N SER A 19 66.79 -9.92 -23.37
CA SER A 19 65.92 -8.79 -23.69
C SER A 19 64.50 -9.24 -24.07
N MET A 20 64.38 -10.29 -24.88
CA MET A 20 63.08 -10.86 -25.26
C MET A 20 62.31 -11.46 -24.08
N THR A 21 62.98 -12.17 -23.17
CA THR A 21 62.30 -12.77 -22.00
C THR A 21 61.82 -11.70 -21.02
N ILE A 22 62.62 -10.69 -20.72
CA ILE A 22 62.21 -9.57 -19.87
C ILE A 22 61.02 -8.83 -20.49
N PHE A 23 61.07 -8.57 -21.80
CA PHE A 23 59.97 -7.93 -22.52
C PHE A 23 58.69 -8.77 -22.50
N ALA A 24 58.78 -10.09 -22.70
CA ALA A 24 57.64 -10.99 -22.64
C ALA A 24 57.00 -11.03 -21.24
N ILE A 25 57.81 -11.01 -20.17
CA ILE A 25 57.32 -10.95 -18.78
C ILE A 25 56.57 -9.63 -18.55
N ILE A 26 57.14 -8.51 -18.97
CA ILE A 26 56.50 -7.18 -18.82
C ILE A 26 55.18 -7.12 -19.58
N ILE A 27 55.15 -7.55 -20.85
CA ILE A 27 53.91 -7.57 -21.65
C ILE A 27 52.87 -8.49 -21.02
N SER A 28 53.27 -9.68 -20.57
CA SER A 28 52.34 -10.62 -19.94
C SER A 28 51.72 -10.03 -18.66
N ALA A 29 52.52 -9.36 -17.82
CA ALA A 29 52.03 -8.68 -16.63
C ALA A 29 51.06 -7.53 -16.97
N VAL A 30 51.37 -6.75 -18.00
CA VAL A 30 50.50 -5.66 -18.48
C VAL A 30 49.19 -6.22 -19.05
N LEU A 31 49.23 -7.28 -19.85
CA LEU A 31 48.02 -7.89 -20.40
C LEU A 31 47.11 -8.48 -19.30
N LEU A 32 47.69 -9.14 -18.30
CA LEU A 32 46.92 -9.65 -17.16
C LEU A 32 46.25 -8.52 -16.37
N THR A 33 46.97 -7.44 -16.08
CA THR A 33 46.39 -6.28 -15.37
C THR A 33 45.29 -5.59 -16.17
N ILE A 34 45.45 -5.43 -17.49
CA ILE A 34 44.40 -4.91 -18.38
C ILE A 34 43.18 -5.82 -18.37
N GLN A 35 43.38 -7.15 -18.44
CA GLN A 35 42.29 -8.11 -18.42
C GLN A 35 41.49 -8.04 -17.12
N TYR A 36 42.16 -8.03 -15.95
CA TYR A 36 41.49 -7.91 -14.66
C TYR A 36 40.75 -6.58 -14.50
N MET A 37 41.38 -5.46 -14.89
CA MET A 37 40.74 -4.14 -14.84
C MET A 37 39.54 -4.05 -15.79
N SER A 38 39.62 -4.63 -16.99
CA SER A 38 38.53 -4.65 -17.95
C SER A 38 37.32 -5.41 -17.40
N ILE A 39 37.53 -6.62 -16.87
CA ILE A 39 36.46 -7.43 -16.26
C ILE A 39 35.85 -6.69 -15.06
N ALA A 40 36.68 -6.11 -14.18
CA ALA A 40 36.21 -5.37 -13.01
C ALA A 40 35.39 -4.12 -13.42
N ARG A 41 35.82 -3.40 -14.47
CA ARG A 41 35.11 -2.25 -15.00
C ARG A 41 33.77 -2.63 -15.61
N ILE A 42 33.73 -3.69 -16.42
CA ILE A 42 32.50 -4.21 -17.03
C ILE A 42 31.51 -4.60 -15.94
N ASN A 43 31.95 -5.38 -14.95
CA ASN A 43 31.09 -5.79 -13.84
C ASN A 43 30.57 -4.60 -13.03
N THR A 44 31.42 -3.61 -12.74
CA THR A 44 31.01 -2.40 -12.02
C THR A 44 30.01 -1.58 -12.83
N ALA A 45 30.23 -1.41 -14.13
CA ALA A 45 29.32 -0.68 -15.01
C ALA A 45 27.94 -1.36 -15.11
N HIS A 46 27.91 -2.69 -15.29
CA HIS A 46 26.66 -3.45 -15.29
C HIS A 46 25.94 -3.35 -13.94
N ARG A 47 26.65 -3.50 -12.82
CA ARG A 47 26.06 -3.33 -11.49
C ARG A 47 25.46 -1.95 -11.30
N MET A 48 26.12 -0.90 -11.78
CA MET A 48 25.63 0.47 -11.67
C MET A 48 24.36 0.67 -12.50
N SER A 49 24.32 0.17 -13.74
CA SER A 49 23.13 0.22 -14.59
C SER A 49 21.93 -0.49 -13.96
N LEU A 50 22.13 -1.71 -13.44
CA LEU A 50 21.06 -2.47 -12.79
C LEU A 50 20.58 -1.78 -11.50
N THR A 51 21.49 -1.16 -10.75
CA THR A 51 21.11 -0.43 -9.54
C THR A 51 20.30 0.83 -9.89
N GLN A 52 20.65 1.54 -10.98
CA GLN A 52 19.87 2.68 -11.48
C GLN A 52 18.45 2.27 -11.89
N GLU A 53 18.29 1.09 -12.50
CA GLU A 53 16.97 0.53 -12.82
C GLU A 53 16.14 0.27 -11.56
N LEU A 54 16.73 -0.31 -10.51
CA LEU A 54 16.05 -0.50 -9.22
C LEU A 54 15.62 0.84 -8.59
N TYR A 55 16.47 1.87 -8.65
CA TYR A 55 16.11 3.21 -8.19
C TYR A 55 14.96 3.82 -9.00
N PHE A 56 14.95 3.64 -10.33
CA PHE A 56 13.86 4.13 -11.18
C PHE A 56 12.51 3.53 -10.75
N PHE A 57 12.45 2.21 -10.51
CA PHE A 57 11.21 1.57 -10.06
C PHE A 57 10.82 1.98 -8.65
N GLN A 58 11.79 2.22 -7.76
CA GLN A 58 11.52 2.77 -6.44
C GLN A 58 10.89 4.18 -6.53
N GLU A 59 11.43 5.06 -7.36
CA GLU A 59 10.86 6.39 -7.60
C GLU A 59 9.46 6.33 -8.22
N GLN A 60 9.24 5.38 -9.14
CA GLN A 60 7.90 5.15 -9.71
C GLN A 60 6.88 4.77 -8.64
N LEU A 61 7.25 3.91 -7.67
CA LEU A 61 6.39 3.55 -6.54
C LEU A 61 6.09 4.75 -5.65
N PHE A 62 7.11 5.51 -5.27
CA PHE A 62 6.92 6.66 -4.38
C PHE A 62 6.12 7.78 -5.03
N THR A 63 6.33 8.02 -6.33
CA THR A 63 5.52 8.97 -7.11
C THR A 63 4.07 8.51 -7.16
N ALA A 64 3.81 7.23 -7.47
CA ALA A 64 2.45 6.70 -7.53
C ALA A 64 1.72 6.78 -6.18
N ILE A 65 2.43 6.56 -5.08
CA ILE A 65 1.90 6.70 -3.71
C ILE A 65 1.58 8.17 -3.41
N LYS A 66 2.50 9.09 -3.74
CA LYS A 66 2.28 10.52 -3.52
C LYS A 66 1.08 11.04 -4.32
N ASP A 67 0.94 10.62 -5.56
CA ASP A 67 -0.20 10.97 -6.42
C ASP A 67 -1.53 10.37 -5.92
N GLY A 68 -1.49 9.40 -5.01
CA GLY A 68 -2.66 8.72 -4.46
C GLY A 68 -3.49 9.57 -3.49
N GLY A 69 -2.93 10.63 -2.93
CA GLY A 69 -3.58 11.52 -1.96
C GLY A 69 -3.30 11.17 -0.50
N THR A 70 -4.28 11.40 0.37
CA THR A 70 -4.19 11.18 1.82
C THR A 70 -4.67 9.78 2.22
N ILE A 71 -4.57 9.43 3.50
CA ILE A 71 -4.96 8.13 4.05
C ILE A 71 -6.48 7.95 3.95
N ASP A 72 -6.91 6.81 3.42
CA ASP A 72 -8.33 6.43 3.39
C ASP A 72 -8.72 5.72 4.69
N PHE A 73 -8.98 6.51 5.74
CA PHE A 73 -9.32 6.01 7.08
C PHE A 73 -10.57 5.11 7.08
N GLU A 74 -11.56 5.44 6.24
CA GLU A 74 -12.79 4.67 6.11
C GLU A 74 -12.53 3.27 5.55
N GLU A 75 -11.63 3.14 4.56
CA GLU A 75 -11.31 1.82 4.02
C GLU A 75 -10.53 0.96 5.01
N TYR A 76 -9.63 1.56 5.79
CA TYR A 76 -8.97 0.86 6.89
C TYR A 76 -9.94 0.40 7.96
N TRP A 77 -10.91 1.25 8.27
CA TRP A 77 -11.99 0.89 9.17
C TRP A 77 -12.81 -0.29 8.67
N ASN A 78 -13.23 -0.25 7.39
CA ASN A 78 -13.95 -1.34 6.73
C ASN A 78 -13.19 -2.66 6.80
N ARG A 79 -11.85 -2.61 6.66
CA ARG A 79 -11.00 -3.79 6.80
C ARG A 79 -10.99 -4.35 8.20
N LYS A 80 -10.82 -3.50 9.20
CA LYS A 80 -10.85 -3.89 10.60
C LYS A 80 -12.18 -4.55 10.98
N VAL A 81 -13.29 -4.02 10.47
CA VAL A 81 -14.65 -4.53 10.74
C VAL A 81 -14.93 -5.84 10.01
N PHE A 82 -14.54 -5.94 8.74
CA PHE A 82 -14.85 -7.09 7.92
C PHE A 82 -13.89 -8.26 8.18
N SER A 83 -12.59 -8.05 7.92
CA SER A 83 -11.51 -9.00 8.18
C SER A 83 -10.15 -8.42 7.82
N GLU A 84 -9.18 -8.64 8.71
CA GLU A 84 -7.76 -8.35 8.46
C GLU A 84 -6.94 -9.60 8.11
N GLU A 85 -7.59 -10.71 7.77
CA GLU A 85 -6.92 -11.96 7.41
C GLU A 85 -6.04 -11.76 6.17
N THR A 86 -4.76 -12.15 6.26
CA THR A 86 -3.76 -11.98 5.20
C THR A 86 -3.37 -13.32 4.58
N GLY A 87 -3.06 -13.29 3.28
CA GLY A 87 -2.60 -14.44 2.52
C GLY A 87 -1.89 -13.97 1.25
N SER A 88 -0.80 -14.64 0.90
CA SER A 88 0.02 -14.29 -0.28
C SER A 88 0.50 -12.83 -0.34
N GLY A 89 0.62 -12.17 0.82
CA GLY A 89 1.14 -10.81 0.96
C GLY A 89 0.10 -9.69 1.07
N HIS A 90 -1.19 -10.00 0.91
CA HIS A 90 -2.29 -9.02 0.96
C HIS A 90 -3.50 -9.58 1.72
N TYR A 91 -4.60 -8.82 1.85
CA TYR A 91 -5.79 -9.31 2.54
C TYR A 91 -6.50 -10.40 1.71
N THR A 92 -6.93 -11.49 2.35
CA THR A 92 -7.55 -12.65 1.65
C THR A 92 -8.99 -12.39 1.28
N LYS A 93 -9.73 -11.69 2.13
CA LYS A 93 -11.12 -11.32 1.87
C LYS A 93 -11.15 -9.94 1.23
N LYS A 94 -12.20 -9.62 0.47
CA LYS A 94 -12.39 -8.31 -0.15
C LYS A 94 -13.20 -7.46 0.82
N SER A 95 -12.77 -6.25 1.18
CA SER A 95 -13.65 -5.24 1.77
C SER A 95 -14.36 -4.60 0.59
N GLY A 96 -15.61 -4.22 0.76
CA GLY A 96 -16.41 -3.68 -0.33
C GLY A 96 -15.92 -2.36 -0.96
N PHE A 97 -14.73 -1.84 -0.64
CA PHE A 97 -14.22 -0.54 -1.10
C PHE A 97 -15.24 0.60 -0.94
N GLY A 98 -16.09 0.53 0.09
CA GLY A 98 -17.20 1.46 0.33
C GLY A 98 -18.40 1.35 -0.61
N ASN A 99 -18.45 0.39 -1.54
CA ASN A 99 -19.59 0.20 -2.46
C ASN A 99 -20.72 -0.66 -1.90
N TYR A 100 -20.53 -1.31 -0.75
CA TYR A 100 -21.46 -2.32 -0.25
C TYR A 100 -21.99 -1.90 1.10
N GLY A 101 -23.31 -1.89 1.26
CA GLY A 101 -23.94 -1.71 2.57
C GLY A 101 -24.39 -3.02 3.17
N ARG A 102 -25.13 -2.91 4.27
CA ARG A 102 -25.67 -4.06 5.00
C ARG A 102 -26.55 -4.92 4.07
N GLY A 103 -26.30 -6.23 4.09
CA GLY A 103 -26.97 -7.21 3.23
C GLY A 103 -26.38 -7.36 1.84
N GLY A 104 -25.29 -6.64 1.53
CA GLY A 104 -24.55 -6.83 0.29
C GLY A 104 -23.58 -8.01 0.34
N ASP A 105 -23.31 -8.60 -0.82
CA ASP A 105 -22.19 -9.51 -1.04
C ASP A 105 -21.17 -8.83 -1.96
N GLY A 106 -19.88 -9.01 -1.71
CA GLY A 106 -18.79 -8.30 -2.40
C GLY A 106 -18.60 -8.62 -3.89
N GLY A 107 -19.70 -8.82 -4.64
CA GLY A 107 -19.68 -9.07 -6.08
C GLY A 107 -21.03 -8.98 -6.83
N THR A 108 -22.21 -9.03 -6.20
CA THR A 108 -23.46 -8.96 -6.99
C THR A 108 -24.59 -8.14 -6.38
N SER A 109 -24.60 -7.97 -5.06
CA SER A 109 -25.65 -7.27 -4.32
C SER A 109 -25.05 -6.12 -3.53
N PHE A 110 -25.38 -4.90 -3.90
CA PHE A 110 -24.95 -3.69 -3.21
C PHE A 110 -25.97 -3.34 -2.12
N GLY A 111 -25.91 -4.02 -0.97
CA GLY A 111 -26.88 -3.86 0.12
C GLY A 111 -27.18 -2.38 0.42
N ALA A 112 -28.46 -2.01 0.53
CA ALA A 112 -28.93 -0.62 0.54
C ALA A 112 -28.93 0.07 1.91
N LEU A 113 -28.78 -0.70 2.99
CA LEU A 113 -28.98 -0.20 4.34
C LEU A 113 -27.67 0.31 4.94
N PRO A 114 -27.69 1.48 5.61
CA PRO A 114 -26.51 1.98 6.27
C PRO A 114 -26.14 1.19 7.52
N TYR A 115 -24.84 1.11 7.79
CA TYR A 115 -24.29 0.65 9.05
C TYR A 115 -24.21 1.84 10.02
N LEU A 116 -24.81 1.71 11.21
CA LEU A 116 -24.74 2.71 12.28
C LEU A 116 -24.20 2.07 13.56
N CYS A 117 -23.43 2.83 14.32
CA CYS A 117 -23.06 2.47 15.68
C CYS A 117 -24.09 3.07 16.64
N ARG A 118 -24.56 2.30 17.63
CA ARG A 118 -25.41 2.82 18.72
C ARG A 118 -24.58 3.04 19.97
N SER A 119 -24.82 4.16 20.64
CA SER A 119 -24.32 4.51 21.97
C SER A 119 -25.44 4.19 23.00
N GLY A 120 -25.32 3.06 23.71
CA GLY A 120 -26.23 2.70 24.83
C GLY A 120 -27.35 1.68 24.51
N SER A 121 -28.00 1.02 25.47
CA SER A 121 -27.95 1.10 26.95
C SER A 121 -27.73 -0.32 27.52
N GLY A 122 -26.53 -0.57 28.05
CA GLY A 122 -26.11 -1.89 28.57
C GLY A 122 -24.69 -2.33 28.15
N THR A 123 -23.88 -1.40 27.61
CA THR A 123 -22.58 -1.54 26.89
C THR A 123 -22.72 -2.13 25.48
N PRO A 124 -22.40 -1.39 24.41
CA PRO A 124 -21.02 -0.94 24.15
C PRO A 124 -20.83 0.58 24.10
N ILE A 125 -19.80 1.04 24.80
CA ILE A 125 -19.15 2.34 24.64
C ILE A 125 -18.49 2.34 23.26
N MET A 126 -18.41 3.49 22.56
CA MET A 126 -17.43 3.67 21.47
C MET A 126 -16.02 3.45 22.04
N SER A 127 -15.62 2.19 22.21
CA SER A 127 -14.27 1.88 22.65
C SER A 127 -13.30 2.42 21.60
N THR A 128 -12.03 2.59 21.96
CA THR A 128 -10.96 2.90 20.99
C THR A 128 -10.84 1.87 19.85
N GLY A 129 -11.61 0.77 19.87
CA GLY A 129 -11.82 -0.17 18.76
C GLY A 129 -13.14 0.01 17.99
N GLY A 130 -13.75 1.20 18.03
CA GLY A 130 -15.16 1.62 17.84
C GLY A 130 -16.06 1.02 16.76
N CYS A 131 -16.28 -0.29 16.80
CA CYS A 131 -17.58 -0.92 17.12
C CYS A 131 -17.74 -2.28 16.42
N LEU A 132 -17.07 -3.26 17.03
CA LEU A 132 -17.44 -4.67 17.13
C LEU A 132 -17.34 -4.98 18.64
N THR A 133 -18.32 -5.54 19.32
CA THR A 133 -19.12 -6.73 19.03
C THR A 133 -20.57 -6.56 19.46
N VAL A 134 -21.50 -6.92 18.57
CA VAL A 134 -22.94 -7.19 18.79
C VAL A 134 -23.96 -6.09 18.37
N GLY A 135 -24.01 -5.73 17.07
CA GLY A 135 -25.26 -5.33 16.35
C GLY A 135 -25.17 -4.08 15.50
N LEU A 136 -26.31 -3.49 15.11
CA LEU A 136 -26.36 -2.01 15.10
C LEU A 136 -26.26 -1.56 16.56
N ASN A 137 -25.13 -1.84 17.23
CA ASN A 137 -25.15 -2.39 18.59
C ASN A 137 -26.46 -2.20 19.37
N ASP A 138 -27.46 -3.05 19.11
CA ASP A 138 -28.68 -3.10 19.90
C ASP A 138 -28.69 -4.43 20.66
N SER A 139 -29.54 -4.56 21.67
CA SER A 139 -29.49 -5.68 22.62
C SER A 139 -29.74 -7.07 22.02
N GLY A 140 -29.95 -7.20 20.69
CA GLY A 140 -30.39 -8.46 20.06
C GLY A 140 -29.65 -8.94 18.80
N GLN A 141 -28.78 -8.18 18.12
CA GLN A 141 -28.14 -8.64 16.86
C GLN A 141 -26.63 -8.41 16.86
N ASN A 142 -25.82 -9.15 16.08
CA ASN A 142 -24.39 -8.86 15.84
C ASN A 142 -24.14 -8.61 14.35
N GLN A 143 -23.60 -7.44 13.97
CA GLN A 143 -23.28 -7.10 12.58
C GLN A 143 -21.77 -7.17 12.29
N SER A 144 -21.00 -7.90 13.12
CA SER A 144 -19.60 -8.22 12.80
C SER A 144 -19.47 -8.96 11.46
N GLY A 145 -18.52 -8.54 10.62
CA GLY A 145 -18.31 -9.12 9.30
C GLY A 145 -19.26 -8.60 8.20
N THR A 146 -19.94 -7.47 8.41
CA THR A 146 -20.73 -6.82 7.35
C THR A 146 -19.98 -5.67 6.68
N TYR A 147 -20.19 -5.48 5.38
CA TYR A 147 -19.65 -4.34 4.64
C TYR A 147 -20.35 -3.02 5.01
N GLN A 148 -19.57 -1.93 5.03
CA GLN A 148 -20.08 -0.56 5.18
C GLN A 148 -19.87 0.21 3.87
N ARG A 149 -20.78 1.16 3.62
CA ARG A 149 -20.68 2.06 2.48
C ARG A 149 -19.79 3.24 2.80
N PHE A 150 -19.29 3.89 1.75
CA PHE A 150 -18.60 5.16 1.85
C PHE A 150 -19.43 6.23 2.54
N GLY A 151 -18.80 7.06 3.36
CA GLY A 151 -19.43 8.09 4.20
C GLY A 151 -20.01 7.56 5.52
N GLN A 152 -20.10 6.25 5.74
CA GLN A 152 -20.66 5.70 6.98
C GLN A 152 -19.67 5.73 8.13
N TYR A 153 -18.37 5.79 7.83
CA TYR A 153 -17.33 6.00 8.83
C TYR A 153 -17.57 7.28 9.65
N ALA A 154 -17.92 8.39 9.00
CA ALA A 154 -18.22 9.65 9.69
C ALA A 154 -19.49 9.56 10.56
N LEU A 155 -20.49 8.79 10.14
CA LEU A 155 -21.71 8.57 10.92
C LEU A 155 -21.46 7.84 12.24
N GLN A 156 -20.32 7.18 12.41
CA GLN A 156 -19.96 6.53 13.68
C GLN A 156 -19.57 7.53 14.78
N PHE A 157 -19.31 8.78 14.42
CA PHE A 157 -19.01 9.86 15.35
C PHE A 157 -20.25 10.71 15.68
N ILE A 158 -21.39 10.37 15.10
CA ILE A 158 -22.69 10.93 15.44
C ILE A 158 -23.27 10.04 16.53
N ASP A 159 -23.42 10.59 17.75
CA ASP A 159 -24.07 9.88 18.85
C ASP A 159 -25.54 9.61 18.49
N HIS A 160 -26.03 8.47 18.96
CA HIS A 160 -27.41 8.05 18.89
C HIS A 160 -27.84 7.62 20.31
N ASN A 161 -28.20 8.60 21.16
CA ASN A 161 -28.95 8.45 22.42
C ASN A 161 -28.16 8.04 23.68
N TYR A 162 -26.89 8.41 23.84
CA TYR A 162 -26.23 8.21 25.14
C TYR A 162 -26.10 9.49 25.95
N ASN A 163 -27.08 9.65 26.81
CA ASN A 163 -27.06 10.66 27.83
C ASN A 163 -25.96 10.43 28.89
N ARG A 164 -24.93 11.28 28.90
CA ARG A 164 -23.83 11.18 29.87
C ARG A 164 -24.19 11.77 31.24
N ASP A 165 -25.14 12.70 31.32
CA ASP A 165 -25.48 13.41 32.56
C ASP A 165 -26.86 13.07 33.15
N ASN A 166 -27.59 12.17 32.49
CA ASN A 166 -28.88 11.63 32.88
C ASN A 166 -30.02 12.69 32.89
N ASP A 167 -29.99 13.67 31.97
CA ASP A 167 -31.19 14.38 31.50
C ASP A 167 -32.17 13.43 30.74
N MET A 168 -33.11 13.87 29.92
CA MET A 168 -34.15 12.98 29.35
C MET A 168 -33.99 12.64 27.86
N GLY A 169 -32.81 12.88 27.25
CA GLY A 169 -32.41 12.31 25.95
C GLY A 169 -33.27 12.70 24.74
N ASP A 170 -34.06 13.76 24.85
CA ASP A 170 -34.86 14.37 23.78
C ASP A 170 -35.18 15.83 24.19
N GLU A 171 -34.14 16.65 24.27
CA GLU A 171 -34.22 18.05 24.74
C GLU A 171 -35.09 18.93 23.81
N ASP A 172 -35.25 18.56 22.54
CA ASP A 172 -36.06 19.30 21.56
C ASP A 172 -37.48 18.71 21.34
N GLY A 173 -37.76 17.55 21.94
CA GLY A 173 -39.06 16.88 21.90
C GLY A 173 -39.48 16.45 20.49
N THR A 174 -38.52 16.35 19.55
CA THR A 174 -38.81 15.98 18.16
C THR A 174 -38.86 14.48 17.95
N GLY A 175 -38.47 13.69 18.95
CA GLY A 175 -38.25 12.26 18.81
C GLY A 175 -37.09 11.93 17.85
N GLY A 176 -36.30 12.94 17.47
CA GLY A 176 -35.12 12.84 16.65
C GLY A 176 -33.90 12.53 17.51
N ILE A 177 -33.26 11.39 17.23
CA ILE A 177 -32.17 10.82 18.04
C ILE A 177 -30.79 11.19 17.46
N GLN A 178 -30.70 12.31 16.74
CA GLN A 178 -29.50 12.74 16.02
C GLN A 178 -29.18 14.17 16.46
N HIS A 179 -27.96 14.40 16.93
CA HIS A 179 -27.43 15.73 17.32
C HIS A 179 -27.88 16.28 18.69
N ASP A 180 -28.04 15.44 19.72
CA ASP A 180 -28.09 15.91 21.12
C ASP A 180 -26.75 16.56 21.53
N GLU A 181 -26.84 17.67 22.28
CA GLU A 181 -25.75 18.67 22.39
C GLU A 181 -24.63 18.32 23.39
N ASP A 182 -24.73 17.25 24.18
CA ASP A 182 -23.81 16.93 25.29
C ASP A 182 -22.57 16.08 24.90
N ASP A 183 -22.49 15.61 23.64
CA ASP A 183 -21.47 14.67 23.17
C ASP A 183 -20.17 15.28 22.62
N ARG A 184 -19.93 16.56 22.87
CA ARG A 184 -18.70 17.25 22.44
C ARG A 184 -17.40 16.65 23.04
N ASN A 185 -17.50 15.74 24.03
CA ASN A 185 -16.36 15.11 24.72
C ASN A 185 -16.03 13.66 24.29
N LEU A 186 -16.75 13.05 23.35
CA LEU A 186 -16.54 11.64 22.92
C LEU A 186 -15.75 11.46 21.59
N TRP A 187 -15.25 12.56 21.01
CA TRP A 187 -14.58 12.64 19.70
C TRP A 187 -13.16 12.04 19.66
N ASP A 188 -12.89 10.95 20.39
CA ASP A 188 -11.59 10.25 20.36
C ASP A 188 -11.47 9.35 19.12
N GLY A 189 -12.59 8.97 18.51
CA GLY A 189 -12.63 8.15 17.29
C GLY A 189 -12.06 6.74 17.42
N PRO A 190 -12.48 5.80 16.56
CA PRO A 190 -11.91 4.48 16.56
C PRO A 190 -10.50 4.49 15.99
N LEU A 191 -9.63 3.67 16.58
CA LEU A 191 -8.36 3.30 15.97
C LEU A 191 -8.64 2.40 14.76
N VAL A 192 -8.31 2.86 13.56
CA VAL A 192 -8.66 2.17 12.31
C VAL A 192 -7.66 1.08 11.92
N TYR A 193 -6.43 1.14 12.43
CA TYR A 193 -5.40 0.11 12.25
C TYR A 193 -4.33 0.18 13.34
N THR A 194 -3.73 -0.96 13.70
CA THR A 194 -2.59 -1.03 14.64
C THR A 194 -1.31 -1.47 13.94
N GLY A 195 -0.29 -0.62 13.94
CA GLY A 195 1.04 -0.96 13.42
C GLY A 195 1.12 -0.97 11.89
N GLY A 196 1.86 -1.93 11.31
CA GLY A 196 2.03 -2.04 9.87
C GLY A 196 0.78 -2.61 9.15
N VAL A 197 0.50 -2.11 7.95
CA VAL A 197 -0.64 -2.53 7.13
C VAL A 197 -0.20 -3.37 5.92
N ALA A 198 -1.02 -4.35 5.52
CA ALA A 198 -0.73 -5.24 4.39
C ALA A 198 -1.04 -4.59 3.03
N GLU A 199 -2.04 -3.70 3.01
CA GLU A 199 -2.45 -2.92 1.84
C GLU A 199 -2.46 -1.44 2.19
N LEU A 200 -2.07 -0.61 1.24
CA LEU A 200 -2.08 0.85 1.35
C LEU A 200 -3.33 1.40 0.64
N TYR A 201 -4.22 2.07 1.36
CA TYR A 201 -5.40 2.73 0.81
C TYR A 201 -5.26 4.24 0.92
N LEU A 202 -5.32 4.91 -0.23
CA LEU A 202 -5.23 6.35 -0.33
C LEU A 202 -6.46 6.90 -1.06
N ILE A 203 -6.83 8.11 -0.67
CA ILE A 203 -7.93 8.85 -1.25
C ILE A 203 -7.51 10.30 -1.51
N ASN A 204 -7.84 10.80 -2.69
CA ASN A 204 -7.74 12.21 -3.03
C ASN A 204 -9.17 12.80 -3.01
N PRO A 205 -9.51 13.65 -2.03
CA PRO A 205 -10.86 14.17 -1.85
C PRO A 205 -11.29 15.11 -2.99
N ASP A 206 -10.38 15.91 -3.53
CA ASP A 206 -10.68 16.91 -4.57
C ASP A 206 -11.05 16.28 -5.90
N THR A 207 -10.24 15.29 -6.31
CA THR A 207 -10.44 14.58 -7.57
C THR A 207 -11.40 13.41 -7.42
N LYS A 208 -11.80 13.07 -6.18
CA LYS A 208 -12.61 11.90 -5.84
C LYS A 208 -11.98 10.63 -6.42
N VAL A 209 -10.67 10.44 -6.22
CA VAL A 209 -9.93 9.27 -6.71
C VAL A 209 -9.42 8.46 -5.52
N ARG A 210 -9.63 7.16 -5.55
CA ARG A 210 -9.00 6.21 -4.62
C ARG A 210 -7.89 5.46 -5.32
N THR A 211 -6.77 5.30 -4.62
CA THR A 211 -5.65 4.50 -5.09
C THR A 211 -5.26 3.51 -4.01
N ALA A 212 -5.27 2.23 -4.35
CA ALA A 212 -4.89 1.16 -3.45
C ALA A 212 -3.60 0.49 -3.95
N PHE A 213 -2.72 0.13 -3.03
CA PHE A 213 -1.53 -0.67 -3.29
C PHE A 213 -1.51 -1.91 -2.42
N ARG A 214 -1.04 -3.02 -2.98
CA ARG A 214 -0.84 -4.26 -2.24
C ARG A 214 0.41 -4.98 -2.68
N TRP A 215 0.98 -5.75 -1.77
CA TRP A 215 2.07 -6.66 -2.11
C TRP A 215 1.49 -8.02 -2.47
N VAL A 216 1.74 -8.49 -3.69
CA VAL A 216 1.39 -9.85 -4.09
C VAL A 216 2.65 -10.68 -4.19
N VAL A 217 2.61 -11.87 -3.60
CA VAL A 217 3.71 -12.82 -3.62
C VAL A 217 3.24 -14.11 -4.26
N ARG A 218 4.01 -14.61 -5.22
CA ARG A 218 3.71 -15.83 -5.97
C ARG A 218 4.94 -16.72 -6.07
N GLN A 219 4.72 -17.97 -6.43
CA GLN A 219 5.80 -18.88 -6.82
C GLN A 219 6.52 -18.30 -8.04
N ASP A 220 7.84 -18.16 -7.96
CA ASP A 220 8.67 -17.79 -9.10
C ASP A 220 8.70 -18.99 -10.08
N PRO A 221 8.16 -18.85 -11.32
CA PRO A 221 8.08 -19.94 -12.28
C PRO A 221 9.47 -20.38 -12.79
N ASP A 222 10.46 -19.49 -12.67
CA ASP A 222 11.81 -19.68 -13.18
C ASP A 222 12.80 -20.12 -12.10
N ALA A 223 12.31 -20.29 -10.88
CA ALA A 223 13.14 -20.79 -9.80
C ALA A 223 13.53 -22.26 -9.98
N PRO A 224 14.73 -22.65 -9.51
CA PRO A 224 15.13 -24.04 -9.42
C PRO A 224 14.13 -24.88 -8.58
N LYS A 225 13.67 -26.01 -9.14
CA LYS A 225 12.68 -26.91 -8.51
C LYS A 225 13.10 -27.49 -7.15
N ASN A 226 14.37 -27.36 -6.79
CA ASN A 226 14.94 -27.85 -5.53
C ASN A 226 14.92 -26.82 -4.39
N ILE A 227 14.44 -25.59 -4.62
CA ILE A 227 14.46 -24.51 -3.61
C ILE A 227 13.21 -24.50 -2.72
N GLY A 228 12.27 -25.43 -2.91
CA GLY A 228 11.02 -25.49 -2.16
C GLY A 228 10.02 -24.42 -2.60
N ASP A 229 8.75 -24.69 -2.34
CA ASP A 229 7.65 -23.80 -2.72
C ASP A 229 7.75 -22.47 -1.98
N CYS A 230 7.28 -21.41 -2.64
CA CYS A 230 7.16 -20.09 -2.04
C CYS A 230 6.18 -20.17 -0.86
N GLN A 231 6.69 -19.90 0.34
CA GLN A 231 5.88 -19.79 1.53
C GLN A 231 5.98 -18.37 2.07
N VAL A 232 4.80 -17.79 2.24
CA VAL A 232 4.60 -16.53 2.92
C VAL A 232 4.36 -16.87 4.39
N ILE A 233 5.39 -16.69 5.21
CA ILE A 233 5.31 -16.96 6.64
C ILE A 233 4.91 -15.65 7.31
N ASP A 234 3.69 -15.63 7.86
CA ASP A 234 3.20 -14.48 8.62
C ASP A 234 4.03 -14.37 9.91
N GLY A 235 4.73 -13.25 10.06
CA GLY A 235 5.46 -12.96 11.28
C GLY A 235 4.44 -12.76 12.41
N THR A 236 4.36 -13.70 13.34
CA THR A 236 3.44 -13.59 14.47
C THR A 236 3.69 -12.29 15.24
N ASN A 237 2.60 -11.54 15.42
CA ASN A 237 2.43 -10.36 16.28
C ASN A 237 2.83 -9.00 15.66
N ASN A 238 1.81 -8.32 15.14
CA ASN A 238 1.66 -6.85 15.14
C ASN A 238 2.63 -6.03 14.27
N ASN A 239 3.37 -6.65 13.35
CA ASN A 239 4.22 -5.95 12.39
C ASN A 239 4.23 -6.73 11.07
N LYS A 240 3.19 -6.53 10.24
CA LYS A 240 2.87 -7.22 8.97
C LYS A 240 3.99 -7.13 7.90
N GLY A 241 5.18 -7.63 8.22
CA GLY A 241 6.27 -7.91 7.29
C GLY A 241 6.32 -9.41 7.08
N LEU A 242 6.16 -9.85 5.83
CA LEU A 242 6.07 -11.27 5.52
C LEU A 242 7.47 -11.83 5.33
N ILE A 243 7.78 -12.93 6.03
CA ILE A 243 9.03 -13.65 5.79
C ILE A 243 8.78 -14.55 4.59
N LEU A 244 9.46 -14.25 3.49
CA LEU A 244 9.45 -15.10 2.30
C LEU A 244 10.48 -16.22 2.48
N SER A 245 10.01 -17.46 2.34
CA SER A 245 10.89 -18.62 2.24
C SER A 245 10.67 -19.37 0.93
N GLY A 246 11.72 -20.03 0.45
CA GLY A 246 11.70 -20.71 -0.84
C GLY A 246 11.86 -19.76 -2.02
N SER A 247 11.13 -20.04 -3.09
CA SER A 247 11.30 -19.40 -4.39
C SER A 247 10.18 -18.43 -4.74
N CYS A 248 10.17 -17.28 -4.06
CA CYS A 248 9.12 -16.27 -4.20
C CYS A 248 9.46 -15.17 -5.22
N LEU A 249 8.45 -14.78 -5.98
CA LEU A 249 8.40 -13.60 -6.83
C LEU A 249 7.31 -12.66 -6.31
N GLY A 250 7.72 -11.55 -5.73
CA GLY A 250 6.83 -10.50 -5.25
C GLY A 250 6.70 -9.35 -6.25
N ASN A 251 5.52 -8.72 -6.28
CA ASN A 251 5.25 -7.52 -7.06
C ASN A 251 4.34 -6.57 -6.26
N VAL A 252 4.45 -5.27 -6.52
CA VAL A 252 3.47 -4.30 -6.01
C VAL A 252 2.36 -4.19 -7.04
N GLN A 253 1.13 -4.38 -6.61
CA GLN A 253 -0.04 -4.16 -7.43
C GLN A 253 -0.74 -2.86 -7.04
N MET A 254 -1.34 -2.21 -8.03
CA MET A 254 -2.07 -0.96 -7.88
C MET A 254 -3.47 -1.10 -8.47
N LEU A 255 -4.46 -0.61 -7.74
CA LEU A 255 -5.84 -0.43 -8.19
C LEU A 255 -6.21 1.04 -8.05
N ARG A 256 -6.78 1.61 -9.12
CA ARG A 256 -7.25 3.00 -9.14
C ARG A 256 -8.74 3.04 -9.40
N MET A 257 -9.45 3.85 -8.63
CA MET A 257 -10.90 3.98 -8.67
C MET A 257 -11.31 5.45 -8.70
N HIS A 258 -12.45 5.73 -9.33
CA HIS A 258 -13.07 7.05 -9.43
C HIS A 258 -14.40 7.06 -8.68
N GLY A 259 -14.61 8.10 -7.90
CA GLY A 259 -15.85 8.39 -7.23
C GLY A 259 -16.91 8.87 -8.22
N LYS A 260 -18.09 8.27 -8.14
CA LYS A 260 -19.30 8.62 -8.87
C LYS A 260 -20.45 8.75 -7.89
N ASP A 261 -21.25 9.76 -8.17
CA ASP A 261 -22.52 10.01 -7.53
C ASP A 261 -23.58 9.28 -8.35
N PHE A 262 -23.77 8.00 -8.04
CA PHE A 262 -24.73 7.12 -8.69
C PHE A 262 -25.83 6.66 -7.74
N GLY A 263 -25.87 7.24 -6.54
CA GLY A 263 -26.83 6.89 -5.51
C GLY A 263 -26.71 5.45 -5.04
N TRP A 264 -27.70 5.03 -4.27
CA TRP A 264 -27.64 3.78 -3.51
C TRP A 264 -27.71 2.51 -4.36
N ASN A 265 -28.17 2.62 -5.60
CA ASN A 265 -28.26 1.51 -6.54
C ASN A 265 -26.98 1.37 -7.38
N HIS A 266 -26.04 2.31 -7.26
CA HIS A 266 -24.78 2.35 -7.99
C HIS A 266 -24.91 2.42 -9.53
N ASP A 267 -26.13 2.66 -10.04
CA ASP A 267 -26.47 2.71 -11.46
C ASP A 267 -27.01 4.08 -11.91
N GLY A 268 -26.91 5.11 -11.06
CA GLY A 268 -27.40 6.46 -11.37
C GLY A 268 -28.92 6.54 -11.40
N SER A 269 -29.63 5.57 -10.82
CA SER A 269 -31.07 5.57 -10.69
C SER A 269 -31.52 5.52 -9.22
N GLY A 270 -32.74 5.99 -8.96
CA GLY A 270 -33.35 5.95 -7.63
C GLY A 270 -32.93 7.10 -6.72
N THR A 271 -33.24 6.95 -5.43
CA THR A 271 -33.00 7.97 -4.41
C THR A 271 -31.51 8.10 -4.10
N GLY A 272 -31.04 9.35 -3.95
CA GLY A 272 -29.63 9.65 -3.68
C GLY A 272 -28.74 9.66 -4.93
N ALA A 273 -29.28 9.43 -6.13
CA ALA A 273 -28.49 9.61 -7.35
C ALA A 273 -28.39 11.09 -7.72
N TYR A 274 -27.18 11.55 -8.01
CA TYR A 274 -26.84 12.92 -8.42
C TYR A 274 -27.12 13.97 -7.33
N ASP A 275 -26.91 13.63 -6.05
CA ASP A 275 -27.14 14.51 -4.90
C ASP A 275 -25.91 15.34 -4.46
N GLY A 276 -24.77 15.14 -5.13
CA GLY A 276 -23.49 15.78 -4.88
C GLY A 276 -22.51 14.92 -4.07
N VAL A 277 -22.98 13.83 -3.46
CA VAL A 277 -22.20 12.93 -2.62
C VAL A 277 -21.62 11.79 -3.46
N THR A 278 -20.42 11.32 -3.10
CA THR A 278 -19.80 10.19 -3.80
C THR A 278 -20.28 8.88 -3.18
N ASP A 279 -21.16 8.15 -3.85
CA ASP A 279 -21.68 6.86 -3.32
C ASP A 279 -21.01 5.64 -3.93
N THR A 280 -20.38 5.79 -5.09
CA THR A 280 -19.93 4.65 -5.91
C THR A 280 -18.50 4.82 -6.38
N TRP A 281 -17.69 3.81 -6.15
CA TRP A 281 -16.31 3.71 -6.61
C TRP A 281 -16.23 2.77 -7.81
N VAL A 282 -15.99 3.35 -8.98
CA VAL A 282 -15.82 2.62 -10.24
C VAL A 282 -14.34 2.49 -10.58
N CYS A 283 -13.94 1.41 -11.21
CA CYS A 283 -12.57 1.26 -11.68
C CYS A 283 -12.17 2.34 -12.69
N ASP A 284 -10.89 2.70 -12.66
CA ASP A 284 -10.30 3.54 -13.71
C ASP A 284 -10.46 2.86 -15.09
N PRO A 285 -10.84 3.59 -16.15
CA PRO A 285 -11.03 3.03 -17.48
C PRO A 285 -9.80 2.31 -18.07
N LYS A 286 -8.60 2.61 -17.58
CA LYS A 286 -7.37 1.94 -18.01
C LYS A 286 -7.14 0.60 -17.28
N TRP A 287 -7.92 0.29 -16.26
CA TRP A 287 -7.88 -0.96 -15.50
C TRP A 287 -8.95 -1.93 -16.03
N GLN A 288 -8.58 -3.20 -16.17
CA GLN A 288 -9.50 -4.23 -16.65
C GLN A 288 -10.33 -4.77 -15.50
N CYS A 289 -11.46 -4.12 -15.20
CA CYS A 289 -12.36 -4.63 -14.18
C CYS A 289 -13.54 -5.41 -14.81
N PRO A 290 -13.81 -6.65 -14.38
CA PRO A 290 -15.04 -7.36 -14.69
C PRO A 290 -16.18 -6.86 -13.79
N GLU A 291 -17.39 -6.81 -14.34
CA GLU A 291 -18.68 -6.33 -13.76
C GLU A 291 -19.16 -4.95 -14.26
N THR A 292 -19.87 -4.97 -15.39
CA THR A 292 -20.49 -3.76 -15.92
C THR A 292 -21.68 -3.35 -15.07
N VAL A 293 -21.59 -2.22 -14.36
CA VAL A 293 -22.79 -1.51 -13.91
C VAL A 293 -23.23 -0.57 -15.00
N THR A 294 -24.42 -0.85 -15.51
CA THR A 294 -25.01 -0.05 -16.57
C THR A 294 -25.75 1.10 -15.92
N ALA A 295 -25.03 2.18 -15.62
CA ALA A 295 -25.69 3.45 -15.37
C ALA A 295 -26.32 3.94 -16.68
N GLY A 296 -27.55 4.47 -16.60
CA GLY A 296 -28.41 4.80 -17.73
C GLY A 296 -27.69 5.31 -19.00
N ASN A 297 -28.03 4.69 -20.14
CA ASN A 297 -27.67 5.03 -21.52
C ASN A 297 -26.36 5.82 -21.74
N SER A 298 -25.21 5.12 -21.73
CA SER A 298 -24.16 5.14 -22.78
C SER A 298 -22.73 4.92 -22.25
N ASN A 299 -22.49 5.04 -20.95
CA ASN A 299 -21.18 4.78 -20.34
C ASN A 299 -21.25 3.60 -19.37
N LYS A 300 -20.72 2.46 -19.82
CA LYS A 300 -20.55 1.24 -19.02
C LYS A 300 -19.38 1.46 -18.05
N TRP A 301 -19.70 1.70 -16.78
CA TRP A 301 -18.69 1.77 -15.73
C TRP A 301 -18.62 0.43 -15.02
N THR A 302 -17.42 0.00 -14.63
CA THR A 302 -17.26 -1.23 -13.85
C THR A 302 -17.03 -0.87 -12.39
N ILE A 303 -17.82 -1.45 -11.48
CA ILE A 303 -17.62 -1.25 -10.05
C ILE A 303 -16.39 -2.01 -9.58
N ALA A 304 -15.62 -1.40 -8.68
CA ALA A 304 -14.51 -2.07 -8.04
C ALA A 304 -15.03 -3.08 -7.00
N THR A 305 -14.63 -4.33 -7.17
CA THR A 305 -14.96 -5.45 -6.28
C THR A 305 -13.74 -5.87 -5.45
N GLY A 306 -12.54 -5.50 -5.91
CA GLY A 306 -11.27 -5.93 -5.32
C GLY A 306 -10.76 -7.26 -5.85
N ASP A 307 -11.38 -7.82 -6.88
CA ASP A 307 -10.94 -9.07 -7.52
C ASP A 307 -9.51 -8.95 -8.04
N ASP A 308 -8.71 -10.01 -7.91
CA ASP A 308 -7.29 -9.99 -8.28
C ASP A 308 -7.03 -9.59 -9.74
N VAL A 309 -8.00 -9.82 -10.62
CA VAL A 309 -7.96 -9.43 -12.04
C VAL A 309 -8.06 -7.92 -12.25
N GLN A 310 -8.62 -7.19 -11.29
CA GLN A 310 -8.77 -5.73 -11.31
C GLN A 310 -7.45 -5.02 -10.99
N TRP A 311 -6.47 -5.70 -10.38
CA TRP A 311 -5.22 -5.11 -9.94
C TRP A 311 -4.13 -5.20 -11.00
N VAL A 312 -3.39 -4.12 -11.20
CA VAL A 312 -2.31 -4.04 -12.19
C VAL A 312 -0.95 -4.08 -11.51
N ASN A 313 -0.03 -4.89 -12.02
CA ASN A 313 1.36 -4.92 -11.53
C ASN A 313 2.07 -3.60 -11.86
N LEU A 314 2.66 -2.97 -10.85
CA LEU A 314 3.44 -1.75 -11.02
C LEU A 314 4.81 -2.03 -11.64
N PHE A 315 5.42 -3.15 -11.28
CA PHE A 315 6.74 -3.53 -11.78
C PHE A 315 6.65 -4.64 -12.84
N PRO A 316 7.58 -4.65 -13.82
CA PRO A 316 7.69 -5.76 -14.75
C PRO A 316 8.12 -7.05 -14.05
N SER A 317 7.91 -8.21 -14.68
CA SER A 317 8.27 -9.53 -14.15
C SER A 317 9.78 -9.78 -13.99
N THR A 318 10.62 -8.85 -14.46
CA THR A 318 12.08 -8.87 -14.26
C THR A 318 12.47 -8.42 -12.85
N ILE A 319 11.61 -7.63 -12.19
CA ILE A 319 11.83 -7.12 -10.84
C ILE A 319 11.12 -8.03 -9.84
N ASN A 320 11.78 -8.24 -8.70
CA ASN A 320 11.26 -9.00 -7.58
C ASN A 320 11.23 -8.12 -6.32
N VAL A 321 10.04 -7.92 -5.79
CA VAL A 321 9.82 -7.26 -4.49
C VAL A 321 9.96 -8.32 -3.40
N LYS A 322 11.09 -8.30 -2.70
CA LYS A 322 11.42 -9.27 -1.65
C LYS A 322 10.74 -8.94 -0.33
N ASN A 323 10.47 -7.67 -0.09
CA ASN A 323 9.83 -7.17 1.11
C ASN A 323 9.13 -5.85 0.79
N LEU A 324 7.94 -5.66 1.35
CA LEU A 324 7.22 -4.41 1.30
C LEU A 324 6.47 -4.24 2.62
N ARG A 325 6.63 -3.07 3.25
CA ARG A 325 5.96 -2.74 4.49
C ARG A 325 5.51 -1.29 4.48
N PHE A 326 4.26 -1.07 4.86
CA PHE A 326 3.66 0.24 5.04
C PHE A 326 3.36 0.47 6.53
N GLU A 327 3.83 1.60 7.05
CA GLU A 327 3.54 2.07 8.41
C GLU A 327 2.89 3.46 8.31
N LEU A 328 1.64 3.56 8.71
CA LEU A 328 0.84 4.76 8.55
C LEU A 328 0.68 5.51 9.88
N TYR A 329 0.65 6.83 9.81
CA TYR A 329 0.42 7.70 10.96
C TYR A 329 -0.38 8.94 10.53
N PRO A 330 -1.31 9.47 11.36
CA PRO A 330 -1.79 8.93 12.64
C PRO A 330 -2.76 7.75 12.46
N GLN A 331 -2.93 6.90 13.48
CA GLN A 331 -3.77 5.68 13.44
C GLN A 331 -5.28 5.93 13.52
N LYS A 332 -5.66 7.20 13.63
CA LYS A 332 -7.02 7.71 13.75
C LYS A 332 -7.17 8.86 12.78
N ASP A 333 -8.39 9.05 12.27
CA ASP A 333 -8.68 10.21 11.41
C ASP A 333 -8.59 11.50 12.24
N PRO A 334 -7.63 12.40 11.97
CA PRO A 334 -7.42 13.60 12.77
C PRO A 334 -8.57 14.62 12.65
N TYR A 335 -9.41 14.54 11.60
CA TYR A 335 -10.54 15.45 11.42
C TYR A 335 -11.78 15.04 12.22
N LEU A 336 -11.90 13.74 12.52
CA LEU A 336 -13.02 13.18 13.26
C LEU A 336 -12.65 12.83 14.72
N ALA A 337 -11.37 12.55 14.99
CA ALA A 337 -10.84 12.18 16.30
C ALA A 337 -10.24 13.38 17.08
N VAL A 338 -10.93 14.53 17.08
CA VAL A 338 -10.41 15.80 17.64
C VAL A 338 -10.22 15.81 19.17
N ALA A 339 -10.81 14.88 19.91
CA ALA A 339 -10.70 14.75 21.37
C ALA A 339 -9.69 13.68 21.84
N ALA A 340 -8.88 13.12 20.93
CA ALA A 340 -7.93 12.06 21.27
C ALA A 340 -6.75 12.56 22.15
N PRO A 341 -6.39 11.85 23.23
CA PRO A 341 -5.42 12.28 24.24
C PRO A 341 -3.94 12.21 23.81
N ASP A 342 -3.67 12.06 22.53
CA ASP A 342 -2.44 12.49 21.86
C ASP A 342 -2.16 13.98 22.16
N ALA A 343 -3.23 14.74 22.42
CA ALA A 343 -3.24 15.96 23.22
C ALA A 343 -3.20 15.58 24.71
N ALA A 344 -2.12 15.93 25.41
CA ALA A 344 -1.89 15.52 26.80
C ALA A 344 -3.15 15.61 27.70
N GLN A 345 -3.40 14.55 28.47
CA GLN A 345 -4.42 14.54 29.53
C GLN A 345 -4.30 15.80 30.41
N GLY A 346 -5.31 16.67 30.36
CA GLY A 346 -5.45 17.83 31.24
C GLY A 346 -5.10 19.19 30.63
N SER A 347 -4.82 19.28 29.33
CA SER A 347 -4.81 20.57 28.64
C SER A 347 -6.07 20.75 27.81
N ASP A 348 -6.77 21.88 27.94
CA ASP A 348 -7.78 22.39 27.00
C ASP A 348 -7.17 22.73 25.61
N GLU A 349 -6.07 22.08 25.25
CA GLU A 349 -5.31 22.32 24.05
C GLU A 349 -5.67 21.24 23.02
N ILE A 350 -6.27 21.70 21.94
CA ILE A 350 -6.55 20.97 20.71
C ILE A 350 -5.31 20.14 20.34
N SER A 351 -5.47 18.84 20.11
CA SER A 351 -4.41 17.96 19.63
C SER A 351 -3.66 18.64 18.48
N PRO A 352 -2.33 18.78 18.53
CA PRO A 352 -1.59 19.31 17.40
C PRO A 352 -1.84 18.36 16.23
N PHE A 353 -2.62 18.80 15.24
CA PHE A 353 -2.93 18.04 14.03
C PHE A 353 -1.64 17.40 13.48
N ILE A 354 -1.45 16.11 13.70
CA ILE A 354 -0.33 15.37 13.12
C ILE A 354 -0.69 15.12 11.67
N HIS A 355 0.01 15.84 10.81
CA HIS A 355 0.01 15.67 9.36
C HIS A 355 0.20 14.20 8.97
N PRO A 356 -0.76 13.58 8.24
CA PRO A 356 -0.65 12.22 7.75
C PRO A 356 0.67 11.95 7.04
N TYR A 357 1.36 10.90 7.46
CA TYR A 357 2.58 10.43 6.81
C TYR A 357 2.65 8.91 6.76
N LEU A 358 3.40 8.44 5.79
CA LEU A 358 3.62 7.04 5.51
C LEU A 358 5.11 6.74 5.55
N ARG A 359 5.49 5.73 6.32
CA ARG A 359 6.82 5.13 6.24
C ARG A 359 6.75 3.84 5.44
N ILE A 360 7.56 3.78 4.40
CA ILE A 360 7.64 2.66 3.45
C ILE A 360 8.98 1.99 3.63
N THR A 361 9.00 0.68 3.79
CA THR A 361 10.20 -0.13 3.64
C THR A 361 10.03 -1.06 2.45
N VAL A 362 10.97 -1.02 1.52
CA VAL A 362 10.94 -1.83 0.31
C VAL A 362 12.31 -2.45 0.04
N ASP A 363 12.30 -3.76 -0.26
CA ASP A 363 13.48 -4.49 -0.71
C ASP A 363 13.25 -4.99 -2.14
N LEU A 364 14.00 -4.43 -3.09
CA LEU A 364 13.95 -4.78 -4.50
C LEU A 364 15.15 -5.64 -4.89
N GLY A 365 14.93 -6.55 -5.83
CA GLY A 365 15.97 -7.24 -6.55
C GLY A 365 15.44 -7.75 -7.88
N PHE A 366 16.16 -8.69 -8.48
CA PHE A 366 15.79 -9.27 -9.77
C PHE A 366 15.12 -10.65 -9.61
N SER A 367 14.20 -10.96 -10.52
CA SER A 367 13.55 -12.27 -10.59
C SER A 367 14.56 -13.39 -10.88
N HIS A 368 14.20 -14.67 -10.66
CA HIS A 368 15.12 -15.76 -11.00
C HIS A 368 15.48 -15.80 -12.48
N ALA A 369 14.54 -15.47 -13.36
CA ALA A 369 14.78 -15.38 -14.81
C ALA A 369 15.94 -14.42 -15.13
N GLU A 370 15.86 -13.19 -14.61
CA GLU A 370 16.85 -12.15 -14.86
C GLU A 370 18.19 -12.46 -14.18
N ARG A 371 18.16 -12.99 -12.95
CA ARG A 371 19.39 -13.43 -12.26
C ARG A 371 20.15 -14.52 -13.02
N ARG A 372 19.45 -15.43 -13.71
CA ARG A 372 20.10 -16.46 -14.55
C ARG A 372 20.77 -15.84 -15.77
N ALA A 373 20.22 -14.77 -16.33
CA ALA A 373 20.84 -14.03 -17.43
C ALA A 373 22.11 -13.29 -16.96
N LEU A 374 22.09 -12.74 -15.75
CA LEU A 374 23.18 -11.92 -15.19
C LEU A 374 24.42 -12.71 -14.73
N LYS A 375 24.30 -14.04 -14.48
CA LYS A 375 25.35 -15.04 -14.15
C LYS A 375 26.29 -14.78 -12.97
N THR A 376 26.62 -13.55 -12.61
CA THR A 376 27.63 -13.20 -11.59
C THR A 376 27.25 -12.06 -10.66
N ILE A 377 26.22 -11.26 -10.99
CA ILE A 377 25.83 -10.07 -10.22
C ILE A 377 24.35 -10.17 -9.84
N ASN A 378 24.05 -10.02 -8.56
CA ASN A 378 22.69 -9.97 -8.05
C ASN A 378 22.53 -8.75 -7.13
N PRO A 379 22.39 -7.54 -7.71
CA PRO A 379 22.15 -6.35 -6.92
C PRO A 379 20.81 -6.48 -6.21
N SER A 380 20.76 -6.00 -4.98
CA SER A 380 19.51 -5.73 -4.27
C SER A 380 19.57 -4.33 -3.70
N LEU A 381 18.41 -3.68 -3.70
CA LEU A 381 18.22 -2.35 -3.16
C LEU A 381 17.28 -2.49 -1.97
N SER A 382 17.71 -2.02 -0.81
CA SER A 382 16.87 -1.92 0.39
C SER A 382 16.74 -0.45 0.72
N SER A 383 15.53 0.03 0.91
CA SER A 383 15.27 1.42 1.24
C SER A 383 14.11 1.55 2.20
N THR A 384 14.27 2.47 3.15
CA THR A 384 13.19 2.95 4.00
C THR A 384 13.06 4.45 3.79
N THR A 385 11.85 4.91 3.48
CA THR A 385 11.56 6.32 3.22
C THR A 385 10.28 6.72 3.93
N THR A 386 10.23 7.96 4.40
CA THR A 386 9.02 8.57 4.96
C THR A 386 8.51 9.60 3.97
N ILE A 387 7.23 9.50 3.60
CA ILE A 387 6.53 10.39 2.69
C ILE A 387 5.42 11.08 3.49
N SER A 388 5.40 12.41 3.48
CA SER A 388 4.22 13.15 3.94
C SER A 388 3.13 13.04 2.89
N LEU A 389 1.92 12.70 3.31
CA LEU A 389 0.75 12.55 2.46
C LEU A 389 -0.10 13.83 2.39
N ASP A 390 0.41 14.91 2.99
CA ASP A 390 -0.23 16.20 2.94
C ASP A 390 0.17 16.96 1.69
N ASP A 391 -0.71 16.89 0.69
CA ASP A 391 -0.94 18.03 -0.19
C ASP A 391 -2.12 18.81 0.38
N PHE A 392 -1.81 19.81 1.19
CA PHE A 392 -2.77 20.82 1.66
C PHE A 392 -3.40 21.57 0.48
N ARG A 393 -4.66 21.28 0.16
CA ARG A 393 -5.82 22.20 0.30
C ARG A 393 -7.04 21.78 -0.51
#